data_AF-A0A4Q0S433-F1
#
_entry.id   AF-A0A4Q0S433-F1
#
_cell.length_a   1.000
_cell.length_b   1.000
_cell.length_c   1.000
_cell.angle_alpha   90.00
_cell.angle_beta   90.00
_cell.angle_gamma   90.00
#
_symmetry.space_group_name_H-M   'P 1'
#
loop_
_entity.id
_entity.type
_entity.pdbx_description
1 polymer ?
#
loop_
_entity_poly.entity_id
_entity_poly.type
_entity_poly.pdbx_seq_one_letter_code
_entity_poly.pdbx_strand_id
1 'polypeptide(L)'
;MQIWMKLASESKRELVDEIRKQMKARQLSASDLALVSGVNQGQVSRILARDFKVVSQNVLQICINLRIDPSRFVGRVHGDEDAKKRIVDSALSVWDGTAEDADLLVAVLGGMAALRNAKRR
;
A
#
# COMPACT_ATOMS: atom_id res chain seq x y z
N MET A 1 -15.66 -19.89 -3.71
CA MET A 1 -15.57 -18.52 -4.26
C MET A 1 -14.27 -17.88 -3.77
N GLN A 2 -13.32 -17.59 -4.66
CA GLN A 2 -12.07 -16.87 -4.31
C GLN A 2 -12.17 -15.43 -4.80
N ILE A 3 -12.16 -14.47 -3.87
CA ILE A 3 -12.02 -13.04 -4.18
C ILE A 3 -10.52 -12.78 -4.37
N TRP A 4 -10.07 -12.57 -5.60
CA TRP A 4 -8.68 -12.27 -5.92
C TRP A 4 -8.44 -10.76 -5.78
N MET A 5 -7.93 -10.32 -4.63
CA MET A 5 -7.45 -8.95 -4.44
C MET A 5 -5.98 -8.85 -4.88
N LYS A 6 -5.72 -8.19 -6.02
CA LYS A 6 -4.35 -7.82 -6.43
C LYS A 6 -3.84 -6.69 -5.53
N LEU A 7 -2.66 -6.89 -4.95
CA LEU A 7 -1.95 -5.86 -4.18
C LEU A 7 -0.86 -5.22 -5.05
N ALA A 8 -0.76 -3.90 -5.01
CA ALA A 8 0.41 -3.19 -5.51
C ALA A 8 1.65 -3.57 -4.68
N SER A 9 2.86 -3.47 -5.26
CA SER A 9 4.12 -3.88 -4.60
C SER A 9 4.36 -3.16 -3.27
N GLU A 10 3.94 -1.91 -3.16
CA GLU A 10 4.06 -1.11 -1.93
C GLU A 10 3.01 -1.49 -0.88
N SER A 11 1.76 -1.74 -1.28
CA SER A 11 0.74 -2.29 -0.37
C SER A 11 1.13 -3.65 0.21
N LYS A 12 1.88 -4.47 -0.54
CA LYS A 12 2.47 -5.72 -0.01
C LYS A 12 3.54 -5.44 1.04
N ARG A 13 4.36 -4.41 0.84
CA ARG A 13 5.37 -3.98 1.81
C ARG A 13 4.71 -3.50 3.09
N GLU A 14 3.76 -2.57 2.98
CA GLU A 14 2.99 -2.06 4.13
C GLU A 14 2.30 -3.19 4.91
N LEU A 15 1.66 -4.14 4.20
CA LEU A 15 1.02 -5.29 4.83
C LEU A 15 2.03 -6.16 5.58
N VAL A 16 3.17 -6.50 4.95
CA VAL A 16 4.20 -7.33 5.57
C VAL A 16 4.88 -6.62 6.74
N ASP A 17 5.05 -5.30 6.66
CA ASP A 17 5.60 -4.51 7.76
C ASP A 17 4.63 -4.46 8.95
N GLU A 18 3.32 -4.33 8.71
CA GLU A 18 2.31 -4.45 9.77
C GLU A 18 2.27 -5.86 10.36
N ILE A 19 2.39 -6.92 9.54
CA ILE A 19 2.54 -8.30 10.03
C ILE A 19 3.75 -8.41 10.96
N ARG A 20 4.92 -7.92 10.55
CA ARG A 20 6.15 -7.97 11.38
C ARG A 20 6.01 -7.17 12.66
N LYS A 21 5.35 -6.01 12.60
CA LYS A 21 5.06 -5.18 13.77
C LYS A 21 4.18 -5.93 14.77
N GLN A 22 3.11 -6.57 14.31
CA GLN A 22 2.23 -7.37 15.16
C GLN A 22 2.92 -8.62 15.71
N MET A 23 3.77 -9.28 14.91
CA MET A 23 4.62 -10.38 15.38
C MET A 23 5.53 -9.92 16.52
N LYS A 24 6.22 -8.78 16.35
CA LYS A 24 7.11 -8.22 17.38
C LYS A 24 6.35 -7.85 18.65
N ALA A 25 5.18 -7.23 18.52
CA ALA A 25 4.34 -6.87 19.67
C ALA A 25 3.88 -8.09 20.48
N ARG A 26 3.72 -9.25 19.82
CA ARG A 26 3.28 -10.51 20.42
C ARG A 26 4.43 -11.50 20.68
N GLN A 27 5.68 -11.09 20.43
CA GLN A 27 6.87 -11.92 20.56
C GLN A 27 6.80 -13.24 19.78
N LEU A 28 6.16 -13.21 18.61
CA LEU A 28 6.01 -14.38 17.74
C LEU A 28 7.19 -14.51 16.79
N SER A 29 7.77 -15.70 16.71
CA SER A 29 8.65 -16.09 15.61
C SER A 29 7.84 -16.45 14.35
N ALA A 30 8.53 -16.63 13.21
CA ALA A 30 7.88 -17.13 11.99
C ALA A 30 7.31 -18.55 12.18
N SER A 31 7.95 -19.38 13.01
CA SER A 31 7.47 -20.71 13.35
C SER A 31 6.22 -20.65 14.23
N ASP A 32 6.19 -19.75 15.22
CA ASP A 32 5.01 -19.54 16.05
C ASP A 32 3.85 -19.03 15.19
N LEU A 33 4.12 -18.10 14.28
CA LEU A 33 3.12 -17.60 13.35
C LEU A 33 2.54 -18.72 12.49
N ALA A 34 3.38 -19.62 11.96
CA ALA A 34 2.92 -20.78 11.20
C ALA A 34 2.01 -21.68 12.04
N LEU A 35 2.38 -21.94 13.30
CA LEU A 35 1.62 -22.78 14.21
C LEU A 35 0.26 -22.16 14.56
N VAL A 36 0.22 -20.89 14.99
CA VAL A 36 -1.03 -20.23 15.42
C VAL A 36 -1.95 -19.92 14.25
N SER A 37 -1.40 -19.65 13.06
CA SER A 37 -2.22 -19.36 11.87
C SER A 37 -2.68 -20.60 11.10
N GLY A 38 -2.12 -21.78 11.39
CA GLY A 38 -2.35 -23.00 10.61
C GLY A 38 -1.79 -22.94 9.17
N VAL A 39 -1.01 -21.91 8.85
CA VAL A 39 -0.35 -21.76 7.55
C VAL A 39 1.01 -22.43 7.60
N ASN A 40 1.35 -23.24 6.59
CA ASN A 40 2.63 -23.94 6.60
C ASN A 40 3.82 -22.95 6.64
N GLN A 41 4.93 -23.39 7.23
CA GLN A 41 6.10 -22.54 7.44
C GLN A 41 6.69 -21.98 6.13
N GLY A 42 6.70 -22.77 5.04
CA GLY A 42 7.17 -22.30 3.74
C GLY A 42 6.34 -21.15 3.15
N GLN A 43 5.03 -21.18 3.36
CA GLN A 43 4.10 -20.12 2.94
C GLN A 43 4.24 -18.89 3.83
N VAL A 44 4.43 -19.07 5.14
CA VAL A 44 4.77 -17.96 6.04
C VAL A 44 6.07 -17.28 5.59
N SER A 45 7.13 -18.04 5.30
CA SER A 45 8.40 -17.48 4.81
C SER A 45 8.25 -16.73 3.50
N ARG A 46 7.50 -17.28 2.52
CA ARG A 46 7.21 -16.58 1.26
C ARG A 46 6.44 -15.28 1.49
N ILE A 47 5.44 -15.29 2.37
CA ILE A 47 4.66 -14.08 2.71
C ILE A 47 5.55 -13.04 3.37
N LEU A 48 6.36 -13.42 4.36
CA LEU A 48 7.31 -12.50 5.03
C LEU A 48 8.41 -12.00 4.09
N ALA A 49 8.72 -12.74 3.02
CA ALA A 49 9.62 -12.31 1.94
C ALA A 49 8.92 -11.43 0.88
N ARG A 50 7.61 -11.21 0.98
CA ARG A 50 6.76 -10.51 -0.02
C ARG A 50 6.63 -11.27 -1.35
N ASP A 51 6.91 -12.57 -1.35
CA ASP A 51 6.77 -13.46 -2.52
C ASP A 51 5.32 -13.96 -2.66
N PHE A 52 4.42 -13.04 -2.98
CA PHE A 52 3.04 -13.36 -3.34
C PHE A 52 2.45 -12.29 -4.26
N LYS A 53 1.53 -12.68 -5.15
CA LYS A 53 0.91 -11.75 -6.11
C LYS A 53 -0.40 -11.15 -5.62
N VAL A 54 -1.17 -11.89 -4.83
CA VAL A 54 -2.51 -11.53 -4.36
C VAL A 54 -2.69 -11.85 -2.89
N VAL A 55 -3.69 -11.24 -2.26
CA VAL A 55 -4.16 -11.64 -0.93
C VAL A 55 -4.75 -13.05 -1.04
N SER A 56 -3.93 -14.06 -0.80
CA SER A 56 -4.33 -15.46 -0.80
C SER A 56 -5.02 -15.82 0.52
N GLN A 57 -5.65 -17.00 0.57
CA GLN A 57 -6.22 -17.54 1.81
C GLN A 57 -5.20 -17.62 2.94
N ASN A 58 -3.93 -17.92 2.64
CA ASN A 58 -2.85 -17.95 3.63
C ASN A 58 -2.55 -16.55 4.18
N VAL A 59 -2.53 -15.53 3.32
CA VAL A 59 -2.35 -14.13 3.74
C VAL A 59 -3.52 -13.71 4.62
N LEU A 60 -4.76 -14.04 4.25
CA LEU A 60 -5.95 -13.75 5.05
C LEU A 60 -5.90 -14.44 6.42
N GLN A 61 -5.52 -15.71 6.49
CA GLN A 61 -5.42 -16.45 7.75
C GLN A 61 -4.41 -15.83 8.72
N ILE A 62 -3.25 -15.42 8.21
CA ILE A 62 -2.26 -14.66 8.98
C ILE A 62 -2.85 -13.35 9.49
N CYS A 63 -3.54 -12.59 8.60
CA CYS A 63 -4.14 -11.31 8.98
C CYS A 63 -5.22 -11.49 10.07
N ILE A 64 -6.10 -12.48 9.94
CA ILE A 64 -7.15 -12.79 10.93
C ILE A 64 -6.52 -13.09 12.30
N ASN A 65 -5.51 -13.96 12.34
CA ASN A 65 -4.83 -14.31 13.58
C ASN A 65 -4.13 -13.11 14.23
N LEU A 66 -3.52 -12.24 13.41
CA LEU A 66 -2.88 -11.03 13.87
C LEU A 66 -3.85 -9.85 14.06
N ARG A 67 -5.15 -10.04 13.85
CA ARG A 67 -6.19 -8.99 13.89
C ARG A 67 -5.88 -7.79 12.99
N ILE A 68 -5.25 -8.06 11.85
CA ILE A 68 -4.97 -7.09 10.79
C ILE A 68 -6.16 -7.10 9.82
N ASP A 69 -6.67 -5.93 9.49
CA ASP A 69 -7.67 -5.77 8.43
C ASP A 69 -6.94 -5.56 7.09
N PRO A 70 -6.91 -6.57 6.19
CA PRO A 70 -6.18 -6.49 4.93
C PRO A 70 -6.82 -5.50 3.95
N SER A 71 -8.10 -5.14 4.13
CA SER A 71 -8.79 -4.20 3.25
C SER A 71 -8.19 -2.79 3.30
N ARG A 72 -7.55 -2.41 4.42
CA ARG A 72 -6.83 -1.13 4.58
C ARG A 72 -5.65 -0.96 3.62
N PHE A 73 -5.16 -2.07 3.08
CA PHE A 73 -4.04 -2.14 2.15
C PHE A 73 -4.51 -2.39 0.71
N VAL A 74 -5.76 -2.81 0.51
CA VAL A 74 -6.33 -3.08 -0.82
C VAL A 74 -7.11 -1.86 -1.30
N GLY A 75 -6.90 -1.45 -2.54
CA GLY A 75 -7.57 -0.27 -3.11
C GLY A 75 -6.84 1.06 -2.85
N ARG A 76 -5.72 1.04 -2.12
CA ARG A 76 -4.68 2.06 -2.25
C ARG A 76 -4.03 1.92 -3.62
N VAL A 77 -4.68 2.45 -4.66
CA VAL A 77 -4.01 2.82 -5.91
C VAL A 77 -3.10 4.00 -5.56
N HIS A 78 -1.99 3.71 -4.87
CA HIS A 78 -0.91 4.68 -4.81
C HIS A 78 -0.33 4.68 -6.21
N GLY A 79 -0.49 5.84 -6.86
CA GLY A 79 -0.08 6.05 -8.23
C GLY A 79 1.38 5.64 -8.41
N ASP A 80 1.73 5.32 -9.65
CA ASP A 80 3.12 5.13 -10.07
C ASP A 80 4.02 6.16 -9.36
N GLU A 81 4.83 5.71 -8.38
CA GLU A 81 5.66 6.61 -7.57
C GLU A 81 6.70 7.32 -8.45
N ASP A 82 7.08 6.72 -9.59
CA ASP A 82 7.91 7.40 -10.60
C ASP A 82 7.11 8.48 -11.34
N ALA A 83 5.81 8.27 -11.59
CA ALA A 83 4.93 9.32 -12.11
C ALA A 83 4.72 10.45 -11.09
N LYS A 84 4.53 10.11 -9.80
CA LYS A 84 4.40 11.10 -8.73
C LYS A 84 5.68 11.92 -8.59
N LYS A 85 6.84 11.29 -8.58
CA LYS A 85 8.14 11.98 -8.56
C LYS A 85 8.29 12.89 -9.77
N ARG A 86 7.99 12.42 -10.99
CA ARG A 86 8.01 13.26 -12.20
C ARG A 86 7.10 14.49 -12.08
N ILE A 87 5.90 14.34 -11.54
CA ILE A 87 4.98 15.46 -11.33
C ILE A 87 5.57 16.48 -10.36
N VAL A 88 6.14 16.03 -9.24
CA VAL A 88 6.77 16.90 -8.24
C VAL A 88 7.99 17.61 -8.83
N ASP A 89 8.88 16.88 -9.50
CA ASP A 89 10.09 17.44 -10.12
C ASP A 89 9.72 18.48 -11.19
N SER A 90 8.70 18.22 -12.01
CA SER A 90 8.21 19.20 -13.00
C SER A 90 7.57 20.43 -12.34
N ALA A 91 6.75 20.25 -11.29
CA ALA A 91 6.14 21.37 -10.58
C ALA A 91 7.20 22.26 -9.91
N LEU A 92 8.24 21.67 -9.33
CA LEU A 92 9.36 22.41 -8.75
C LEU A 92 10.22 23.10 -9.82
N SER A 93 10.34 22.54 -11.02
CA SER A 93 11.14 23.15 -12.10
C SER A 93 10.55 24.44 -12.68
N VAL A 94 9.24 24.65 -12.51
CA VAL A 94 8.54 25.86 -12.99
C VAL A 94 8.30 26.89 -11.89
N TRP A 95 8.57 26.52 -10.63
CA TRP A 95 8.38 27.41 -9.49
C TRP A 95 9.51 28.43 -9.39
N ASP A 96 9.16 29.72 -9.31
CA ASP A 96 10.13 30.82 -9.22
C ASP A 96 10.72 31.04 -7.82
N GLY A 97 10.25 30.29 -6.82
CA GLY A 97 10.69 30.36 -5.42
C GLY A 97 9.87 31.29 -4.53
N THR A 98 8.87 32.00 -5.08
CA THR A 98 7.99 32.89 -4.32
C THR A 98 6.76 32.16 -3.77
N ALA A 99 6.19 32.69 -2.69
CA ALA A 99 4.94 32.16 -2.13
C ALA A 99 3.74 32.38 -3.09
N GLU A 100 3.74 33.51 -3.81
CA GLU A 100 2.69 33.88 -4.75
C GLU A 100 2.62 32.92 -5.94
N ASP A 101 3.77 32.52 -6.49
CA ASP A 101 3.82 31.54 -7.58
C ASP A 101 3.48 30.12 -7.10
N ALA A 102 3.86 29.76 -5.86
CA ALA A 102 3.44 28.50 -5.26
C ALA A 102 1.90 28.40 -5.15
N ASP A 103 1.25 29.46 -4.70
CA ASP A 103 -0.21 29.54 -4.62
C ASP A 103 -0.86 29.46 -6.01
N LEU A 104 -0.27 30.10 -7.01
CA LEU A 104 -0.71 30.03 -8.41
C LEU A 104 -0.63 28.60 -8.96
N LEU A 105 0.49 27.90 -8.75
CA LEU A 105 0.68 26.51 -9.19
C LEU A 105 -0.34 25.57 -8.52
N VAL A 106 -0.61 25.76 -7.22
CA VAL A 106 -1.65 25.00 -6.51
C VAL A 106 -3.03 25.27 -7.09
N ALA A 107 -3.37 26.53 -7.37
CA ALA A 107 -4.65 26.90 -7.95
C ALA A 107 -4.87 26.26 -9.34
N VAL A 108 -3.84 26.25 -10.20
CA VAL A 108 -3.89 25.62 -11.52
C VAL A 108 -4.12 24.12 -11.42
N LEU A 109 -3.34 23.41 -10.58
CA LEU A 109 -3.50 21.98 -10.35
C LEU A 109 -4.88 21.64 -9.77
N GLY A 110 -5.39 22.48 -8.86
CA GLY A 110 -6.74 22.40 -8.32
C GLY A 110 -7.83 22.52 -9.39
N GLY A 111 -7.67 23.47 -10.33
CA GLY A 111 -8.58 23.65 -11.46
C GLY A 111 -8.64 22.42 -12.38
N MET A 112 -7.48 21.82 -12.69
CA MET A 112 -7.42 20.56 -13.46
C MET A 112 -8.15 19.41 -12.74
N ALA A 113 -8.01 19.32 -11.41
CA ALA A 113 -8.70 18.31 -10.61
C ALA A 113 -10.23 18.49 -10.65
N ALA A 114 -10.71 19.74 -10.55
CA ALA A 114 -12.13 20.06 -10.65
C ALA A 114 -12.72 19.65 -12.01
N LEU A 115 -12.02 19.97 -13.11
CA LEU A 115 -12.43 19.58 -14.48
C LEU A 115 -12.52 18.06 -14.64
N ARG A 116 -11.53 17.31 -14.13
CA ARG A 116 -11.55 15.84 -14.17
C ARG A 116 -12.73 15.26 -13.40
N ASN A 117 -13.09 15.86 -12.27
CA ASN A 117 -14.20 15.40 -11.45
C ASN A 117 -15.55 15.74 -12.10
N ALA A 118 -15.66 16.88 -12.78
CA ALA A 118 -16.86 17.25 -13.53
C ALA A 118 -17.12 16.31 -14.72
N LYS A 119 -16.08 15.84 -15.42
CA LYS A 119 -16.20 14.90 -16.55
C LYS A 119 -16.55 13.46 -16.15
N ARG A 120 -16.41 13.10 -14.87
CA ARG A 120 -16.70 11.76 -14.33
C ARG A 120 -18.12 11.62 -13.76
N ARG A 121 -18.86 12.72 -13.67
CA ARG A 121 -20.29 12.75 -13.35
C ARG A 121 -21.09 12.71 -14.64
#